data_AF-A0A6A3IJP9-F1
#
_entry.id   AF-A0A6A3IJP9-F1
#
_cell.length_a   1.000
_cell.length_b   1.000
_cell.length_c   1.000
_cell.angle_alpha   90.00
_cell.angle_beta   90.00
_cell.angle_gamma   90.00
#
_symmetry.space_group_name_H-M   'P 1'
#
loop_
_entity.id
_entity.type
_entity.pdbx_description
1 polymer ?
#
loop_
_entity_poly.entity_id
_entity_poly.type
_entity_poly.pdbx_seq_one_letter_code
_entity_poly.pdbx_strand_id
1 'polypeptide(L)'
;MNGTRMPNESWCEPFSLSLGKAAKSWFRQLPKKTQLRWSLLSSVFLEYYCSQYDQTAQTRYFSARRKENEHICDFLLRLNGYARAAKIQYEAEVPKLQATSSISCHIAGTTP
;
A
#
# COMPACT_ATOMS: atom_id res chain seq x y z
N MET A 1 -8.44 -24.09 -0.78
CA MET A 1 -7.14 -24.56 -1.31
C MET A 1 -6.07 -24.21 -0.29
N ASN A 2 -5.60 -25.17 0.49
CA ASN A 2 -4.50 -24.95 1.43
C ASN A 2 -3.20 -25.01 0.62
N GLY A 3 -2.66 -23.85 0.24
CA GLY A 3 -1.35 -23.76 -0.38
C GLY A 3 -0.32 -24.26 0.62
N THR A 4 0.22 -25.45 0.40
CA THR A 4 1.32 -26.01 1.16
C THR A 4 2.44 -24.97 1.18
N ARG A 5 2.70 -24.37 2.35
CA ARG A 5 3.71 -23.33 2.50
C ARG A 5 5.07 -23.96 2.24
N MET A 6 5.59 -23.73 1.04
CA MET A 6 6.92 -24.12 0.60
C MET A 6 7.97 -23.70 1.66
N PRO A 7 8.94 -24.57 2.01
CA PRO A 7 10.02 -24.22 2.95
C PRO A 7 10.70 -22.93 2.50
N ASN A 8 11.05 -22.04 3.44
CA ASN A 8 11.46 -20.67 3.12
C ASN A 8 12.63 -20.62 2.11
N GLU A 9 13.53 -21.61 2.12
CA GLU A 9 14.70 -21.69 1.23
C GLU A 9 14.39 -22.17 -0.20
N SER A 10 13.25 -22.83 -0.42
CA SER A 10 12.85 -23.35 -1.74
C SER A 10 12.42 -22.27 -2.74
N TRP A 11 12.38 -20.99 -2.32
CA TRP A 11 12.00 -19.87 -3.18
C TRP A 11 13.14 -19.32 -4.04
N CYS A 12 14.41 -19.65 -3.73
CA CYS A 12 15.58 -19.10 -4.41
C CYS A 12 15.61 -19.44 -5.91
N GLU A 13 15.33 -20.70 -6.26
CA GLU A 13 15.33 -21.15 -7.66
C GLU A 13 14.17 -20.55 -8.47
N PRO A 14 12.89 -20.67 -8.05
CA PRO A 14 11.77 -20.00 -8.72
C PRO A 14 11.98 -18.49 -8.88
N PHE A 15 12.53 -17.84 -7.87
CA PHE A 15 12.87 -16.42 -7.94
C PHE A 15 13.93 -16.13 -9.00
N SER A 16 15.03 -16.89 -9.02
CA SER A 16 16.10 -16.68 -10.02
C SER A 16 15.59 -16.84 -11.46
N LEU A 17 14.62 -17.74 -11.69
CA LEU A 17 14.03 -17.99 -13.00
C LEU A 17 13.13 -16.84 -13.44
N SER A 18 12.39 -16.23 -12.51
CA SER A 18 11.46 -15.13 -12.79
C SER A 18 12.15 -13.79 -13.12
N LEU A 19 13.44 -13.64 -12.82
CA LEU A 19 14.17 -12.41 -13.07
C LEU A 19 14.33 -12.10 -14.59
N GLY A 20 14.12 -10.83 -14.95
CA GLY A 20 14.45 -10.29 -16.27
C GLY A 20 15.97 -10.17 -16.49
N LYS A 21 16.41 -9.87 -17.72
CA LYS A 21 17.85 -9.82 -18.10
C LYS A 21 18.71 -8.97 -17.15
N ALA A 22 18.30 -7.73 -16.88
CA ALA A 22 19.06 -6.82 -16.00
C ALA A 22 19.15 -7.37 -14.57
N ALA A 23 18.03 -7.87 -14.03
CA ALA A 23 17.99 -8.44 -12.68
C ALA A 23 18.76 -9.75 -12.56
N LYS A 24 18.83 -10.57 -13.62
CA LYS A 24 19.69 -11.76 -13.66
C LYS A 24 21.18 -11.41 -13.59
N SER A 25 21.60 -10.32 -14.23
CA SER A 25 22.99 -9.84 -14.14
C SER A 25 23.33 -9.40 -12.71
N TRP A 26 22.43 -8.65 -12.06
CA TRP A 26 22.56 -8.27 -10.65
C TRP A 26 22.62 -9.50 -9.74
N PHE A 27 21.70 -10.46 -9.90
CA PHE A 27 21.65 -11.67 -9.08
C PHE A 27 22.96 -12.47 -9.13
N ARG A 28 23.59 -12.57 -10.32
CA ARG A 28 24.87 -13.28 -10.51
C ARG A 28 26.05 -12.61 -9.80
N GLN A 29 25.97 -11.31 -9.50
CA GLN A 29 27.00 -10.58 -8.76
C GLN A 29 26.94 -10.84 -7.25
N LEU A 30 25.82 -11.36 -6.74
CA LEU A 30 25.66 -11.65 -5.32
C LEU A 30 26.54 -12.84 -4.90
N PRO A 31 27.04 -12.89 -3.65
CA PRO A 31 27.72 -14.08 -3.11
C PRO A 31 26.82 -15.32 -3.18
N LYS A 32 27.39 -16.51 -3.44
CA LYS A 32 26.62 -17.77 -3.52
C LYS A 32 25.80 -18.05 -2.25
N LYS A 33 26.34 -17.73 -1.07
CA LYS A 33 25.63 -17.84 0.21
C LYS A 33 24.34 -17.01 0.25
N THR A 34 24.33 -15.86 -0.41
CA THR A 34 23.17 -14.95 -0.50
C THR A 34 22.16 -15.49 -1.51
N GLN A 35 22.62 -16.02 -2.65
CA GLN A 35 21.77 -16.58 -3.69
C GLN A 35 20.98 -17.82 -3.23
N LEU A 36 21.54 -18.63 -2.33
CA LEU A 36 20.94 -19.89 -1.88
C LEU A 36 19.99 -19.73 -0.68
N ARG A 37 20.04 -18.61 0.04
CA ARG A 37 19.23 -18.38 1.24
C ARG A 37 18.19 -17.30 0.99
N TRP A 38 16.92 -17.69 0.89
CA TRP A 38 15.82 -16.79 0.54
C TRP A 38 15.73 -15.55 1.44
N SER A 39 15.98 -15.70 2.75
CA SER A 39 15.95 -14.57 3.68
C SER A 39 17.00 -13.50 3.36
N LEU A 40 18.20 -13.90 2.93
CA LEU A 40 19.24 -12.96 2.50
C LEU A 40 18.92 -12.39 1.13
N LEU A 41 18.55 -13.26 0.18
CA LEU A 41 18.25 -12.88 -1.19
C LEU A 41 17.12 -11.84 -1.26
N SER A 42 16.01 -12.11 -0.59
CA SER A 42 14.86 -11.19 -0.55
C SER A 42 15.20 -9.86 0.12
N SER A 43 15.99 -9.88 1.21
CA SER A 43 16.45 -8.66 1.87
C SER A 43 17.29 -7.79 0.94
N VAL A 44 18.33 -8.34 0.30
CA VAL A 44 19.19 -7.55 -0.60
C VAL A 44 18.47 -7.13 -1.87
N PHE A 45 17.48 -7.91 -2.31
CA PHE A 45 16.62 -7.53 -3.43
C PHE A 45 15.76 -6.32 -3.09
N LEU A 46 15.10 -6.34 -1.93
CA LEU A 46 14.29 -5.21 -1.45
C LEU A 46 15.14 -3.96 -1.23
N GLU A 47 16.34 -4.10 -0.66
CA GLU A 47 17.26 -2.97 -0.51
C GLU A 47 17.66 -2.39 -1.87
N TYR A 48 18.07 -3.23 -2.82
CA TYR A 48 18.56 -2.76 -4.12
C TYR A 48 17.46 -2.16 -5.00
N TYR A 49 16.31 -2.83 -5.11
CA TYR A 49 15.22 -2.41 -6.00
C TYR A 49 14.15 -1.56 -5.33
N CYS A 50 13.99 -1.67 -4.01
CA CYS A 50 12.93 -1.02 -3.27
C CYS A 50 13.41 0.02 -2.24
N SER A 51 14.71 0.34 -2.14
CA SER A 51 15.24 1.40 -1.23
C SER A 51 14.57 2.76 -1.43
N GLN A 52 14.14 3.09 -2.65
CA GLN A 52 13.38 4.31 -2.93
C GLN A 52 12.01 4.36 -2.21
N TYR A 53 11.56 3.24 -1.63
CA TYR A 53 10.28 3.08 -0.95
C TYR A 53 10.41 2.91 0.56
N ASP A 54 11.58 3.21 1.16
CA ASP A 54 11.76 3.26 2.62
C ASP A 54 10.90 4.35 3.28
N GLN A 55 10.28 5.23 2.48
CA GLN A 55 9.29 6.18 2.96
C GLN A 55 8.03 5.45 3.46
N THR A 56 7.70 5.68 4.72
CA THR A 56 6.43 5.22 5.30
C THR A 56 5.25 5.62 4.42
N ALA A 57 4.15 4.87 4.50
CA ALA A 57 2.95 5.21 3.74
C ALA A 57 2.47 6.64 4.01
N GLN A 58 2.60 7.13 5.26
CA GLN A 58 2.30 8.51 5.63
C GLN A 58 3.25 9.52 4.96
N THR A 59 4.56 9.25 5.00
CA THR A 59 5.55 10.11 4.34
C THR A 59 5.26 10.27 2.85
N ARG A 60 4.91 9.17 2.16
CA ARG A 60 4.52 9.19 0.74
C ARG A 60 3.25 10.00 0.48
N TYR A 61 2.28 9.96 1.39
CA TYR A 61 1.06 10.75 1.28
C TYR A 61 1.34 12.25 1.43
N PHE A 62 2.01 12.67 2.50
CA PHE A 62 2.24 14.09 2.78
C PHE A 62 3.27 14.74 1.82
N SER A 63 4.24 13.96 1.32
CA SER A 63 5.24 14.44 0.36
C SER A 63 4.74 14.44 -1.09
N ALA A 64 3.59 13.82 -1.37
CA ALA A 64 3.07 13.74 -2.73
C ALA A 64 2.83 15.14 -3.32
N ARG A 65 3.36 15.36 -4.52
CA ARG A 65 3.08 16.52 -5.36
C ARG A 65 2.63 16.04 -6.73
N ARG A 66 1.82 16.86 -7.41
CA ARG A 66 1.45 16.62 -8.81
C ARG A 66 2.69 16.84 -9.67
N LYS A 67 3.00 15.91 -10.57
CA LYS A 67 4.11 16.11 -11.54
C LYS A 67 3.66 17.06 -12.63
N GLU A 68 4.62 17.74 -13.27
CA GLU A 68 4.36 18.78 -14.29
C GLU A 68 3.38 18.34 -15.38
N ASN A 69 3.55 17.10 -15.88
CA ASN A 69 2.74 16.51 -16.95
C ASN A 69 1.73 15.44 -16.46
N GLU A 70 1.47 15.36 -15.15
CA GLU A 70 0.49 14.40 -14.60
C GLU A 70 -0.91 14.99 -14.63
N HIS A 71 -1.86 14.26 -15.24
CA HIS A 71 -3.26 14.68 -15.26
C HIS A 71 -3.83 14.72 -13.83
N ILE A 72 -4.76 15.64 -13.57
CA ILE A 72 -5.28 15.85 -12.21
C ILE A 72 -5.97 14.59 -11.65
N CYS A 73 -6.70 13.86 -12.47
CA CYS A 73 -7.35 12.62 -12.05
C CYS A 73 -6.33 11.53 -11.70
N ASP A 74 -5.22 11.45 -12.44
CA ASP A 74 -4.16 10.47 -12.19
C ASP A 74 -3.44 10.79 -10.87
N PHE A 75 -3.21 12.08 -10.62
CA PHE A 75 -2.66 12.54 -9.34
C PHE A 75 -3.59 12.18 -8.17
N LEU A 76 -4.89 12.46 -8.29
CA LEU A 76 -5.87 12.16 -7.25
C LEU A 76 -6.02 10.64 -7.03
N LEU A 77 -5.99 9.84 -8.10
CA LEU A 77 -6.02 8.38 -8.00
C LEU A 77 -4.80 7.84 -7.24
N ARG A 78 -3.60 8.33 -7.58
CA ARG A 78 -2.35 7.99 -6.87
C ARG A 78 -2.38 8.43 -5.41
N LEU A 79 -2.86 9.65 -5.14
CA LEU A 79 -2.96 10.20 -3.78
C LEU A 79 -3.94 9.39 -2.92
N ASN A 80 -5.07 8.95 -3.47
CA ASN A 80 -6.02 8.08 -2.79
C ASN A 80 -5.40 6.72 -2.45
N GLY A 81 -4.62 6.15 -3.38
CA GLY A 81 -3.82 4.94 -3.13
C GLY A 81 -2.88 5.10 -1.92
N TYR A 82 -2.20 6.25 -1.80
CA TYR A 82 -1.36 6.55 -0.64
C TYR A 82 -2.16 6.74 0.65
N ALA A 83 -3.30 7.43 0.61
CA ALA A 83 -4.17 7.62 1.78
C ALA A 83 -4.61 6.26 2.37
N ARG A 84 -5.03 5.33 1.51
CA ARG A 84 -5.43 3.98 1.89
C ARG A 84 -4.26 3.20 2.52
N ALA A 85 -3.09 3.24 1.90
CA ALA A 85 -1.89 2.59 2.43
C ALA A 85 -1.47 3.20 3.78
N ALA A 86 -1.68 4.50 3.97
CA ALA A 86 -1.35 5.24 5.18
C ALA A 86 -2.46 5.17 6.26
N LYS A 87 -3.60 4.52 5.95
CA LYS A 87 -4.78 4.46 6.81
C LYS A 87 -5.27 5.84 7.27
N ILE A 88 -5.18 6.83 6.39
CA ILE A 88 -5.65 8.18 6.69
C ILE A 88 -7.18 8.18 6.62
N GLN A 89 -7.82 8.43 7.76
CA GLN A 89 -9.25 8.67 7.82
C GLN A 89 -9.52 10.10 7.34
N TYR A 90 -10.42 10.24 6.37
CA TYR A 90 -10.82 11.53 5.80
C TYR A 90 -11.95 12.20 6.59
N GLU A 91 -12.65 11.42 7.42
CA GLU A 91 -13.76 11.85 8.26
C GLU A 91 -13.31 11.74 9.72
N ALA A 92 -13.49 12.80 10.50
CA ALA A 92 -13.56 12.63 11.94
C ALA A 92 -14.72 11.66 12.20
N GLU A 93 -14.51 10.62 12.99
CA GLU A 93 -15.62 9.79 13.48
C GLU A 93 -16.61 10.74 14.16
N VAL A 94 -17.67 11.13 13.46
CA VAL A 94 -18.81 11.78 14.11
C VAL A 94 -19.35 10.71 15.05
N PRO A 95 -19.33 10.92 16.38
CA PRO A 95 -19.88 9.93 17.30
C PRO A 95 -21.29 9.63 16.83
N LYS A 96 -21.60 8.34 16.62
CA LYS A 96 -22.95 7.91 16.27
C LYS A 96 -23.89 8.43 17.36
N LEU A 97 -24.50 9.59 17.13
CA LEU A 97 -25.65 10.03 17.89
C LEU A 97 -26.69 8.93 17.67
N GLN A 98 -26.90 8.13 18.71
CA GLN A 98 -28.04 7.23 18.78
C GLN A 98 -29.25 8.13 18.56
N ALA A 99 -29.85 8.03 17.37
CA ALA A 99 -31.11 8.67 17.06
C ALA A 99 -32.17 8.01 17.95
N THR A 100 -32.36 8.55 19.15
CA THR A 100 -33.50 8.25 19.99
C THR A 100 -34.56 9.32 19.78
N SER A 101 -35.75 8.81 19.48
CA SER A 101 -37.05 9.42 19.76
C SER A 101 -37.57 10.52 18.82
N SER A 102 -38.50 10.06 17.96
CA SER A 102 -39.85 10.60 17.75
C SER A 102 -40.02 12.05 17.30
N ILE A 103 -40.21 12.23 15.99
CA ILE A 103 -40.93 13.41 15.46
C ILE A 103 -42.42 13.06 15.45
N SER A 104 -43.17 13.54 16.44
CA SER A 104 -44.63 13.63 16.36
C SER A 104 -45.00 14.96 15.72
N CYS A 105 -45.63 14.89 14.56
CA CYS A 105 -46.17 16.03 13.83
C CYS A 105 -47.45 16.53 14.49
N HIS A 106 -47.43 17.76 15.02
CA HIS A 106 -48.63 18.56 15.29
C HIS A 106 -48.40 19.98 14.76
N ILE A 107 -48.99 20.28 13.61
CA ILE A 107 -49.13 21.66 13.12
C ILE A 107 -50.45 22.18 13.69
N ALA A 108 -50.37 22.93 14.79
CA ALA A 108 -51.46 23.79 15.22
C ALA A 108 -51.32 25.13 14.48
N GLY A 109 -52.16 25.34 13.46
CA GLY A 109 -52.35 26.64 12.84
C GLY A 109 -53.60 27.29 13.41
N THR A 110 -53.41 28.20 14.37
CA THR A 110 -54.43 29.19 14.76
C THR A 110 -54.26 30.46 13.92
N THR A 111 -55.43 30.98 13.57
CA THR A 111 -55.85 32.19 12.83
C THR A 111 -55.14 33.51 13.21
N PRO A 112 -55.33 34.57 12.40
CA PRO A 112 -56.49 35.46 12.62
C PRO A 112 -57.61 35.32 11.58
#